data_AF-A0A646KQ57-F1
#
_entry.id   AF-A0A646KQ57-F1
#
_cell.length_a   1.000
_cell.length_b   1.000
_cell.length_c   1.000
_cell.angle_alpha   90.00
_cell.angle_beta   90.00
_cell.angle_gamma   90.00
#
_symmetry.space_group_name_H-M   'P 1'
#
loop_
_entity.id
_entity.type
_entity.pdbx_description
1 polymer ?
#
loop_
_entity_poly.entity_id
_entity_poly.type
_entity_poly.pdbx_seq_one_letter_code
_entity_poly.pdbx_strand_id
1 'polypeptide(L)'
;MTAIPAAVLTTIRAAEEDADLIGEDLDARATRVAMYLASSGWTITPTAPAPSAGTRPPCPTCGTSQLITTAGLIRRHRDPSGTRCPSSGTTP
;
A
#
# COMPACT_ATOMS: atom_id res chain seq x y z
N MET A 1 9.42 -7.70 -18.30
CA MET A 1 8.63 -7.92 -17.07
C MET A 1 9.50 -8.67 -16.09
N THR A 2 9.83 -8.08 -14.95
CA THR A 2 10.53 -8.78 -13.88
C THR A 2 9.46 -9.51 -13.06
N ALA A 3 9.42 -10.84 -13.15
CA ALA A 3 8.49 -11.63 -12.35
C ALA A 3 8.95 -11.59 -10.88
N ILE A 4 8.01 -11.40 -9.95
CA ILE A 4 8.29 -11.53 -8.53
C ILE A 4 8.54 -13.02 -8.25
N PRO A 5 9.68 -13.41 -7.64
CA PRO A 5 9.95 -14.81 -7.33
C PRO A 5 8.90 -15.39 -6.38
N ALA A 6 8.45 -16.62 -6.62
CA ALA A 6 7.46 -17.29 -5.76
C ALA A 6 7.92 -17.42 -4.30
N ALA A 7 9.24 -17.56 -4.08
CA ALA A 7 9.83 -17.58 -2.74
C ALA A 7 9.59 -16.26 -1.97
N VAL A 8 9.69 -15.09 -2.64
CA VAL A 8 9.39 -13.79 -2.03
C VAL A 8 7.94 -13.73 -1.57
N LEU A 9 7.00 -14.18 -2.42
CA LEU A 9 5.58 -14.19 -2.07
C LEU A 9 5.28 -15.11 -0.89
N THR A 10 6.01 -16.22 -0.76
CA THR A 10 5.86 -17.15 0.36
C THR A 10 6.30 -16.49 1.67
N THR A 11 7.44 -15.79 1.66
CA THR A 11 7.93 -15.03 2.82
C THR A 11 6.96 -13.92 3.23
N ILE A 12 6.39 -13.18 2.27
CA ILE A 12 5.41 -12.11 2.55
C ILE A 12 4.16 -12.69 3.21
N ARG A 13 3.62 -13.80 2.69
CA ARG A 13 2.42 -14.43 3.25
C ARG A 13 2.62 -14.91 4.69
N ALA A 14 3.76 -15.55 4.98
CA ALA A 14 4.08 -15.97 6.34
C ALA A 14 4.13 -14.77 7.31
N ALA A 15 4.69 -13.64 6.88
CA ALA A 15 4.72 -12.43 7.68
C ALA A 15 3.33 -11.82 7.91
N GLU A 16 2.45 -11.86 6.89
CA GLU A 16 1.07 -11.38 7.00
C GLU A 16 0.22 -12.26 7.92
N GLU A 17 0.36 -13.58 7.82
CA GLU A 17 -0.32 -14.55 8.70
C GLU A 17 0.07 -14.32 10.17
N ASP A 18 1.36 -14.11 10.44
CA ASP A 18 1.84 -13.76 11.78
C ASP A 18 1.27 -12.44 12.29
N ALA A 19 1.23 -11.40 11.44
CA ALA A 19 0.69 -10.09 11.80
C ALA A 19 -0.81 -10.16 12.12
N ASP A 20 -1.56 -10.99 11.38
CA ASP A 20 -2.99 -11.24 11.64
C ASP A 20 -3.19 -11.93 12.99
N LEU A 21 -2.36 -12.93 13.34
CA LEU A 21 -2.46 -13.68 14.59
C LEU A 21 -2.34 -12.80 15.85
N ILE A 22 -1.54 -11.73 15.77
CA ILE A 22 -1.29 -10.82 16.90
C ILE A 22 -2.00 -9.47 16.79
N GLY A 23 -2.79 -9.27 15.74
CA GLY A 23 -3.59 -8.06 15.54
C GLY A 23 -2.76 -6.79 15.30
N GLU A 24 -1.65 -6.89 14.56
CA GLU A 24 -0.81 -5.73 14.23
C GLU A 24 -1.54 -4.71 13.35
N ASP A 25 -1.29 -3.42 13.61
CA ASP A 25 -1.67 -2.34 12.70
C ASP A 25 -0.86 -2.38 11.40
N LEU A 26 -1.20 -1.49 10.46
CA LEU A 26 -0.60 -1.50 9.12
C LEU A 26 0.91 -1.19 9.13
N ASP A 27 1.38 -0.32 10.02
CA ASP A 27 2.79 0.07 10.10
C ASP A 27 3.62 -1.05 10.75
N ALA A 28 3.10 -1.67 11.81
CA ALA A 28 3.71 -2.82 12.45
C ALA A 28 3.77 -4.04 11.50
N ARG A 29 2.68 -4.31 10.77
CA ARG A 29 2.63 -5.36 9.74
C ARG A 29 3.65 -5.14 8.64
N ALA A 30 3.75 -3.92 8.10
CA ALA A 30 4.73 -3.59 7.07
C ALA A 30 6.16 -3.80 7.57
N THR A 31 6.42 -3.43 8.82
CA THR A 31 7.71 -3.65 9.49
C THR A 31 8.02 -5.16 9.61
N ARG A 32 7.05 -5.98 10.00
CA ARG A 32 7.21 -7.45 10.08
C ARG A 32 7.53 -8.06 8.72
N VAL A 33 6.82 -7.67 7.66
CA VAL A 33 7.10 -8.12 6.29
C VAL A 33 8.55 -7.78 5.90
N ALA A 34 9.00 -6.56 6.19
CA ALA A 34 10.38 -6.15 5.92
C ALA A 34 11.40 -7.00 6.70
N MET A 35 11.13 -7.31 7.98
CA MET A 35 12.00 -8.16 8.79
C MET A 35 12.08 -9.60 8.26
N TYR A 36 10.95 -10.17 7.84
CA TYR A 36 10.89 -11.52 7.25
C TYR A 36 11.66 -11.60 5.93
N LEU A 37 11.52 -10.59 5.08
CA LEU A 37 12.27 -10.51 3.83
C LEU A 37 13.78 -10.40 4.10
N ALA A 38 14.19 -9.51 5.01
CA ALA A 38 15.59 -9.33 5.38
C ALA A 38 16.20 -10.61 6.00
N SER A 39 15.49 -11.28 6.90
CA SER A 39 15.96 -12.52 7.54
C SER A 39 16.04 -13.69 6.55
N SER A 40 15.21 -13.68 5.50
CA SER A 40 15.24 -14.65 4.41
C SER A 40 16.30 -14.34 3.34
N GLY A 41 17.16 -13.33 3.56
CA GLY A 41 18.26 -12.97 2.67
C GLY A 41 17.87 -12.07 1.48
N TRP A 42 16.66 -11.50 1.47
CA TRP A 42 16.25 -10.56 0.43
C TRP A 42 16.72 -9.13 0.75
N THR A 43 17.37 -8.50 -0.22
CA THR A 43 17.76 -7.08 -0.13
C THR A 43 16.55 -6.19 -0.45
N ILE A 44 16.20 -5.30 0.48
CA ILE A 44 15.18 -4.28 0.28
C ILE A 44 15.86 -2.99 -0.17
N THR A 45 15.72 -2.66 -1.45
CA THR A 45 16.31 -1.44 -2.03
C THR A 45 15.24 -0.36 -2.17
N PRO A 46 15.26 0.73 -1.38
CA PRO A 46 14.36 1.84 -1.59
C PRO A 46 14.69 2.52 -2.93
N THR A 47 13.73 2.56 -3.84
CA THR A 47 13.87 3.27 -5.12
C THR A 47 13.28 4.66 -4.94
N ALA A 48 14.13 5.64 -4.60
CA ALA A 48 13.77 6.99 -4.15
C ALA A 48 12.91 7.01 -2.86
N PRO A 49 12.92 8.10 -2.07
CA PRO A 49 11.92 8.26 -1.03
C PRO A 49 10.56 8.27 -1.73
N ALA A 50 9.72 7.27 -1.42
CA ALA A 50 8.29 7.45 -1.63
C ALA A 50 7.95 8.80 -0.99
N PRO A 51 7.23 9.71 -1.68
CA PRO A 51 6.88 10.97 -1.04
C PRO A 51 6.22 10.60 0.27
N SER A 52 6.72 11.22 1.34
CA SER A 52 6.33 10.94 2.72
C SER A 52 4.82 10.72 2.78
N ALA A 53 4.35 9.88 3.70
CA ALA A 53 2.92 9.74 4.00
C ALA A 53 2.30 11.04 4.56
N GLY A 54 2.72 12.21 4.08
CA GLY A 54 2.04 13.47 4.27
C GLY A 54 0.61 13.37 3.78
N THR A 55 -0.22 14.23 4.35
CA THR A 55 -1.63 14.43 4.05
C THR A 55 -1.88 14.33 2.55
N ARG A 56 -2.43 13.20 2.11
CA ARG A 56 -2.85 13.00 0.73
C ARG A 56 -4.03 13.92 0.46
N PRO A 57 -4.01 14.67 -0.64
CA PRO A 57 -5.12 15.54 -0.98
C PRO A 57 -6.41 14.73 -1.16
N PRO A 58 -7.59 15.35 -0.91
CA PRO A 58 -8.87 14.72 -1.18
C PRO A 58 -9.03 14.45 -2.69
N CYS A 59 -9.95 13.56 -3.03
CA CYS A 59 -10.34 13.39 -4.43
C CYS A 59 -10.88 14.72 -4.99
N PRO A 60 -10.37 15.23 -6.13
CA PRO A 60 -10.83 16.50 -6.70
C PRO A 60 -12.27 16.41 -7.23
N THR A 61 -12.78 15.21 -7.47
CA THR A 61 -14.12 14.97 -8.03
C THR A 61 -15.21 14.96 -6.97
N CYS A 62 -14.96 14.36 -5.79
CA CYS A 62 -15.99 14.17 -4.77
C CYS A 62 -15.58 14.65 -3.36
N GLY A 63 -14.38 15.24 -3.22
CA GLY A 63 -13.89 15.79 -1.96
C GLY A 63 -13.52 14.77 -0.88
N THR A 64 -13.64 13.46 -1.15
CA THR A 64 -13.36 12.43 -0.14
C THR A 64 -11.86 12.40 0.20
N SER A 65 -11.54 12.46 1.50
CA SER A 65 -10.18 12.72 2.01
C SER A 65 -9.18 11.60 1.75
N GLN A 66 -7.91 11.97 1.56
CA GLN A 66 -6.75 11.06 1.55
C GLN A 66 -6.74 10.02 0.41
N LEU A 67 -7.36 10.37 -0.72
CA LEU A 67 -7.57 9.43 -1.82
C LEU A 67 -6.60 9.57 -2.97
N ILE A 68 -5.79 10.63 -3.02
CA ILE A 68 -4.73 10.71 -4.02
C ILE A 68 -3.52 9.90 -3.56
N THR A 69 -3.02 9.01 -4.41
CA THR A 69 -1.82 8.22 -4.12
C THR A 69 -0.57 9.08 -4.15
N THR A 70 0.51 8.58 -3.57
CA THR A 70 1.86 9.14 -3.73
C THR A 70 2.30 9.27 -5.19
N ALA A 71 1.79 8.40 -6.08
CA ALA A 71 1.99 8.49 -7.53
C ALA A 71 1.04 9.47 -8.24
N GLY A 72 0.25 10.26 -7.50
CA GLY A 72 -0.70 11.20 -8.07
C GLY A 72 -1.90 10.54 -8.77
N LEU A 73 -2.32 9.33 -8.38
CA LEU A 73 -3.50 8.66 -8.91
C LEU A 73 -4.65 8.69 -7.90
N ILE A 74 -5.89 8.74 -8.36
CA ILE A 74 -7.06 8.65 -7.48
C ILE A 74 -7.27 7.19 -7.08
N ARG A 75 -7.28 6.89 -5.78
CA ARG A 75 -7.59 5.55 -5.25
C ARG A 75 -9.00 5.15 -5.65
N ARG A 76 -9.24 3.85 -5.85
CA ARG A 76 -10.62 3.36 -6.03
C ARG A 76 -11.39 3.56 -4.73
N HIS A 77 -12.48 4.31 -4.80
CA HIS A 77 -13.30 4.66 -3.64
C HIS A 77 -14.76 4.90 -4.05
N ARG A 78 -15.61 5.09 -3.04
CA ARG A 78 -16.99 5.55 -3.22
C ARG A 78 -17.09 7.01 -2.81
N ASP A 79 -17.90 7.76 -3.53
CA ASP A 79 -18.24 9.14 -3.15
C ASP A 79 -19.11 9.17 -1.88
N PRO A 80 -19.42 10.36 -1.32
CA PRO A 80 -20.26 10.47 -0.13
C PRO A 80 -21.69 9.90 -0.29
N SER A 81 -22.16 9.71 -1.53
CA SER A 81 -23.46 9.08 -1.81
C SER A 81 -23.40 7.55 -1.84
N GLY A 82 -22.20 6.97 -1.71
CA GLY A 82 -21.98 5.52 -1.75
C GLY A 82 -21.78 4.96 -3.17
N THR A 83 -21.80 5.81 -4.20
CA THR A 83 -21.58 5.41 -5.59
C THR A 83 -20.09 5.32 -5.89
N ARG A 84 -19.66 4.41 -6.79
CA ARG A 84 -18.24 4.33 -7.18
C ARG A 84 -17.86 5.65 -7.86
N CYS A 85 -16.84 6.32 -7.33
CA CYS A 85 -16.40 7.60 -7.86
C CYS A 85 -15.87 7.42 -9.30
N PRO A 86 -16.33 8.22 -10.29
CA PRO A 86 -16.04 8.00 -11.70
C PRO A 86 -14.58 8.21 -12.07
N SER A 87 -13.85 9.04 -11.31
CA SER A 87 -12.41 9.27 -11.47
C SER A 87 -11.54 8.30 -10.67
N SER A 88 -12.15 7.28 -10.05
CA SER A 88 -11.41 6.23 -9.35
C SER A 88 -10.42 5.52 -10.27
N GLY A 89 -9.12 5.60 -9.96
CA GLY A 89 -8.04 4.94 -10.68
C GLY A 89 -7.45 5.77 -11.82
N THR A 90 -7.89 7.01 -12.03
CA THR A 90 -7.32 7.92 -13.03
C THR A 90 -6.33 8.90 -12.40
N THR A 91 -5.57 9.62 -13.23
CA THR A 91 -4.89 10.84 -12.80
C THR A 91 -5.94 11.91 -12.47
N PRO A 92 -5.71 12.73 -11.42
CA PRO A 92 -6.56 13.86 -11.05
C PRO A 92 -6.57 14.96 -12.11
#